data_AF-A0A7R9M3Q3-F1
#
_entry.id   AF-A0A7R9M3Q3-F1
#
_cell.length_a   1.000
_cell.length_b   1.000
_cell.length_c   1.000
_cell.angle_alpha   90.00
_cell.angle_beta   90.00
_cell.angle_gamma   90.00
#
_symmetry.space_group_name_H-M   'P 1'
#
loop_
_entity.id
_entity.type
_entity.pdbx_description
1 polymer ?
#
loop_
_entity_poly.entity_id
_entity_poly.type
_entity_poly.pdbx_seq_one_letter_code
_entity_poly.pdbx_strand_id
1 'polypeptide(L)'
;GLYKSDIVEKNLIDAFVPFLPLEKKHIKLCINDYLRQHYNKSDPMVDPGEEFIRNVANELEYFPPDTKLYSKTGCKRVGNKVDVLM
;
A
#
# COMPACT_ATOMS: atom_id res chain seq x y z
N GLY A 1 -4.32 1.49 -15.94
CA GLY A 1 -2.91 1.27 -16.35
C GLY A 1 -2.83 1.24 -17.87
N LEU A 2 -1.65 1.02 -18.45
CA LEU A 2 -1.43 0.99 -19.91
C LEU A 2 -1.68 -0.39 -20.55
N TYR A 3 -2.03 -1.40 -19.75
CA TYR A 3 -2.37 -2.73 -20.25
C TYR A 3 -3.53 -2.64 -21.26
N LYS A 4 -3.32 -3.16 -22.47
CA LYS A 4 -4.22 -3.04 -23.64
C LYS A 4 -4.41 -1.62 -24.19
N SER A 5 -3.41 -0.76 -24.05
CA SER A 5 -3.37 0.50 -24.80
C SER A 5 -2.78 0.29 -26.19
N ASP A 6 -3.17 1.12 -27.15
CA ASP A 6 -2.63 1.14 -28.52
C ASP A 6 -1.10 1.10 -28.58
N ILE A 7 -0.43 1.81 -27.68
CA ILE A 7 1.03 1.87 -27.61
C ILE A 7 1.64 0.50 -27.33
N VAL A 8 1.00 -0.27 -26.43
CA VAL A 8 1.42 -1.63 -26.07
C VAL A 8 1.02 -2.61 -27.19
N GLU A 9 -0.20 -2.50 -27.72
CA GLU A 9 -0.70 -3.42 -28.75
C GLU A 9 0.05 -3.27 -30.09
N LYS A 10 0.48 -2.05 -30.43
CA LYS A 10 1.27 -1.75 -31.63
C LYS A 10 2.78 -1.94 -31.42
N ASN A 11 3.20 -2.44 -30.25
CA ASN A 11 4.62 -2.65 -29.88
C ASN A 11 5.49 -1.39 -30.12
N LEU A 12 4.98 -0.21 -29.76
CA LEU A 12 5.72 1.06 -29.87
C LEU A 12 6.71 1.27 -28.71
N ILE A 13 6.76 0.34 -27.75
CA ILE A 13 7.67 0.33 -26.61
C ILE A 13 8.42 -0.99 -26.56
N ASP A 14 9.68 -0.96 -26.13
CA ASP A 14 10.53 -2.15 -26.07
C ASP A 14 10.11 -3.14 -24.98
N ALA A 15 9.62 -2.62 -23.85
CA ALA A 15 9.21 -3.43 -22.71
C ALA A 15 8.03 -2.81 -21.96
N PHE A 16 7.06 -3.65 -21.60
CA PHE A 16 5.98 -3.31 -20.70
C PHE A 16 6.16 -4.07 -19.38
N VAL A 17 6.34 -3.34 -18.27
CA VAL A 17 6.51 -3.93 -16.93
C VAL A 17 5.24 -3.70 -16.11
N PRO A 18 4.33 -4.68 -16.01
CA PRO A 18 3.11 -4.54 -15.22
C PRO A 18 3.42 -4.65 -13.72
N PHE A 19 2.90 -3.71 -12.95
CA PHE A 19 2.92 -3.78 -11.49
C PHE A 19 1.66 -4.45 -10.98
N LEU A 20 1.84 -5.41 -10.09
CA LEU A 20 0.73 -6.12 -9.45
C LEU A 20 0.15 -5.29 -8.30
N PRO A 21 -1.15 -5.46 -8.01
CA PRO A 21 -1.77 -4.82 -6.86
C PRO A 21 -1.21 -5.38 -5.54
N LEU A 22 -1.20 -4.53 -4.50
CA LEU A 22 -0.56 -4.88 -3.24
C LEU A 22 -1.50 -5.62 -2.30
N GLU A 23 -1.10 -6.82 -1.89
CA GLU A 23 -1.72 -7.53 -0.77
C GLU A 23 -1.53 -6.83 0.59
N LYS A 24 -2.36 -7.21 1.55
CA LYS A 24 -2.32 -6.69 2.93
C LYS A 24 -0.97 -6.82 3.63
N LYS A 25 -0.20 -7.88 3.33
CA LYS A 25 1.18 -8.04 3.85
C LYS A 25 2.09 -6.90 3.41
N HIS A 26 1.99 -6.45 2.16
CA HIS A 26 2.78 -5.33 1.64
C HIS A 26 2.34 -4.00 2.25
N ILE A 27 1.04 -3.85 2.54
CA ILE A 27 0.52 -2.67 3.24
C ILE A 27 1.13 -2.55 4.64
N LYS A 28 1.23 -3.66 5.39
CA LYS A 28 1.91 -3.65 6.69
C LYS A 28 3.38 -3.19 6.59
N LEU A 29 4.09 -3.64 5.55
CA LEU A 29 5.47 -3.18 5.30
C LEU A 29 5.51 -1.68 5.03
N CYS A 30 4.61 -1.16 4.20
CA CYS A 30 4.52 0.28 3.94
C CYS A 30 4.17 1.10 5.18
N ILE A 31 3.36 0.59 6.10
CA ILE A 31 3.08 1.26 7.39
C ILE A 31 4.36 1.35 8.21
N ASN A 32 5.09 0.24 8.34
CA ASN A 32 6.37 0.23 9.06
C ASN A 32 7.38 1.20 8.45
N ASP A 33 7.49 1.24 7.12
CA ASP A 33 8.39 2.16 6.43
C ASP A 33 7.98 3.62 6.62
N TYR A 34 6.67 3.92 6.58
CA TYR A 34 6.16 5.27 6.88
C TYR A 34 6.52 5.69 8.31
N LEU A 35 6.24 4.83 9.31
CA LEU A 35 6.54 5.14 10.72
C LEU A 35 8.04 5.39 10.94
N ARG A 36 8.90 4.59 10.32
CA ARG A 36 10.36 4.75 10.42
C ARG A 36 10.89 6.02 9.76
N GLN A 37 10.22 6.51 8.71
CA GLN A 37 10.63 7.71 7.99
C GLN A 37 10.14 8.99 8.69
N HIS A 38 9.00 8.92 9.39
CA HIS A 38 8.31 10.09 9.93
C HIS A 38 8.46 10.27 11.45
N TYR A 39 8.88 9.23 12.20
CA TYR A 39 9.05 9.30 13.65
C TYR A 39 10.49 8.95 14.07
N ASN A 40 10.96 9.61 15.13
CA ASN A 40 12.30 9.38 15.67
C ASN A 40 12.38 8.03 16.39
N LYS A 41 13.55 7.37 16.41
CA LYS A 41 13.73 6.04 17.06
C LYS A 41 13.37 5.98 18.55
N SER A 42 13.37 7.13 19.23
CA SER A 42 12.97 7.26 20.63
C SER A 42 11.47 7.47 20.81
N ASP A 43 10.73 7.68 19.72
CA ASP A 43 9.29 7.80 19.71
C ASP A 43 8.67 6.41 19.84
N PRO A 44 7.77 6.18 20.83
CA PRO A 44 7.01 4.94 20.93
C PRO A 44 6.28 4.56 19.62
N MET A 45 6.00 5.52 18.74
CA MET A 45 5.33 5.33 17.46
C MET A 45 6.21 4.71 16.37
N VAL A 46 7.51 4.54 16.59
CA VAL A 46 8.35 3.78 15.64
C VAL A 46 8.02 2.29 15.67
N ASP A 47 7.51 1.78 16.79
CA ASP A 47 7.00 0.42 16.92
C ASP A 47 5.72 0.39 17.78
N PRO A 48 4.57 0.81 17.21
CA PRO A 48 3.30 0.91 17.93
C PRO A 48 2.63 -0.47 18.13
N GLY A 49 3.31 -1.56 17.74
CA GLY A 49 2.83 -2.92 17.82
C GLY A 49 1.95 -3.37 16.65
N GLU A 50 1.82 -4.69 16.52
CA GLU A 50 1.08 -5.33 15.42
C GLU A 50 -0.42 -4.97 15.37
N GLU A 51 -1.02 -4.63 16.51
CA GLU A 51 -2.43 -4.26 16.58
C GLU A 51 -2.70 -2.93 15.87
N PHE A 52 -1.89 -1.90 16.14
CA PHE A 52 -2.00 -0.61 15.46
C PHE A 52 -1.79 -0.78 13.96
N ILE A 53 -0.73 -1.49 13.55
CA ILE A 53 -0.43 -1.76 12.14
C ILE A 53 -1.60 -2.49 11.47
N ARG A 54 -2.19 -3.47 12.14
CA ARG A 54 -3.37 -4.20 11.64
C ARG A 54 -4.57 -3.27 11.49
N ASN A 55 -4.81 -2.36 12.44
CA ASN A 55 -5.93 -1.42 12.39
C ASN A 55 -5.77 -0.43 11.24
N VAL A 56 -4.59 0.18 11.08
CA VAL A 56 -4.28 1.04 9.92
C VAL A 56 -4.46 0.28 8.61
N ALA A 57 -3.96 -0.96 8.53
CA ALA A 57 -4.14 -1.78 7.33
C ALA A 57 -5.62 -2.08 7.05
N ASN A 58 -6.46 -2.25 8.07
CA ASN A 58 -7.89 -2.51 7.89
C ASN A 58 -8.68 -1.30 7.36
N GLU A 59 -8.18 -0.08 7.56
CA GLU A 59 -8.83 1.17 7.13
C GLU A 59 -8.72 1.46 5.63
N LEU A 60 -7.91 0.69 4.90
CA LEU A 60 -7.77 0.81 3.46
C LEU A 60 -8.89 0.09 2.72
N GLU A 61 -9.17 0.51 1.49
CA GLU A 61 -10.12 -0.15 0.62
C GLU A 61 -9.48 -1.34 -0.09
N TYR A 62 -10.14 -2.50 -0.04
CA TYR A 62 -9.66 -3.74 -0.65
C TYR A 62 -10.63 -4.30 -1.71
N PHE A 63 -10.08 -5.10 -2.61
CA PHE A 63 -10.80 -5.84 -3.64
C PHE A 63 -10.22 -7.26 -3.83
N PRO A 64 -11.01 -8.21 -4.37
CA PRO A 64 -12.45 -8.13 -4.58
C PRO A 64 -13.22 -8.06 -3.24
N PRO A 65 -14.49 -7.62 -3.22
CA PRO A 65 -15.24 -7.37 -1.97
C PRO A 65 -15.34 -8.57 -1.03
N ASP A 66 -15.37 -9.78 -1.59
CA ASP A 66 -15.57 -11.03 -0.84
C ASP A 66 -14.33 -11.46 -0.06
N THR A 67 -13.15 -11.35 -0.69
CA THR A 67 -11.88 -11.81 -0.10
C THR A 67 -11.02 -10.67 0.45
N LYS A 68 -11.26 -9.42 0.00
CA LYS A 68 -10.51 -8.21 0.39
C LYS A 68 -9.00 -8.41 0.32
N LEU A 69 -8.52 -9.06 -0.74
CA LEU A 69 -7.12 -9.50 -0.83
C LEU A 69 -6.15 -8.36 -1.17
N TYR A 70 -6.53 -7.50 -2.10
CA TYR A 70 -5.68 -6.48 -2.71
C TYR A 70 -6.13 -5.07 -2.37
N SER A 71 -5.20 -4.19 -2.01
CA SER A 71 -5.50 -2.76 -1.77
C SER A 71 -5.76 -2.05 -3.10
N LYS A 72 -6.87 -1.32 -3.18
CA LYS A 72 -7.21 -0.50 -4.36
C LYS A 72 -6.21 0.63 -4.60
N THR A 73 -5.61 1.16 -3.53
CA THR A 73 -4.71 2.32 -3.59
C THR A 73 -3.25 1.97 -3.36
N GLY A 74 -2.92 0.69 -3.14
CA GLY A 74 -1.59 0.30 -2.68
C GLY A 74 -1.20 1.07 -1.41
N CYS A 75 0.05 1.54 -1.35
CA CYS A 75 0.58 2.28 -0.20
C CYS A 75 0.30 3.79 -0.24
N LYS A 76 -0.34 4.30 -1.31
CA LYS A 76 -0.53 5.74 -1.53
C LYS A 76 -1.29 6.45 -0.41
N ARG A 77 -2.23 5.76 0.25
CA ARG A 77 -3.07 6.32 1.32
C ARG A 77 -2.67 5.90 2.73
N VAL A 78 -1.54 5.20 2.88
CA VAL A 78 -1.10 4.68 4.19
C VAL A 78 -0.86 5.82 5.18
N GLY A 79 -0.08 6.85 4.80
CA GLY A 79 0.22 7.99 5.69
C GLY A 79 -1.04 8.66 6.22
N ASN A 80 -1.97 9.02 5.33
CA ASN A 80 -3.26 9.59 5.72
C ASN A 80 -4.05 8.73 6.72
N LYS A 81 -3.90 7.39 6.69
CA LYS A 81 -4.58 6.49 7.61
C LYS A 81 -3.85 6.35 8.94
N VAL A 82 -2.51 6.38 8.92
CA VAL A 82 -1.69 6.46 10.13
C VAL A 82 -2.00 7.74 10.89
N ASP A 83 -1.98 8.90 10.21
CA ASP A 83 -2.17 10.21 10.83
C ASP A 83 -3.58 10.40 11.44
N VAL A 84 -4.59 9.66 10.95
CA VAL A 84 -5.97 9.72 11.47
C VAL A 84 -6.21 8.79 12.66
N LEU A 85 -5.47 7.69 12.75
CA LEU A 85 -5.59 6.70 13.83
C LEU A 85 -4.61 6.97 14.98
N MET A 86 -3.72 7.94 14.80
CA MET A 86 -2.89 8.54 15.84
C MET A 86 -3.70 9.53 16.66
#